data_AF-A0AAD6M6A7-F1
#
_entry.id   AF-A0AAD6M6A7-F1
#
_cell.length_a   1.000
_cell.length_b   1.000
_cell.length_c   1.000
_cell.angle_alpha   90.00
_cell.angle_beta   90.00
_cell.angle_gamma   90.00
#
_symmetry.space_group_name_H-M   'P 1'
#
loop_
_entity.id
_entity.type
_entity.pdbx_description
1 polymer ?
#
loop_
_entity_poly.entity_id
_entity_poly.type
_entity_poly.pdbx_seq_one_letter_code
_entity_poly.pdbx_strand_id
1 'polypeptide(L)'
;MWTIWKTIPGGLRRDISDPDWLNSEFLFYNENAELVRCKVRDCLDNRRLRYTYQNVEIPWLKSKPIPRRLGKKAAETKTALTPITAFPLVLDKTIVTVVSRPKKSKGIEYDNDKFVRFDVFINDDLEIPSKPENTEFAGSFVNVSHKRAKKSKTRLILGITELLEDLETDGDDSIVVALVPRSNSVSDPVVISGVKIEFVKD
;
A
#
# COMPACT_ATOMS: atom_id res chain seq x y z
N MET A 1 2.56 16.83 -0.66
CA MET A 1 2.78 15.60 0.13
C MET A 1 4.25 15.25 0.29
N TRP A 2 5.06 15.13 -0.78
CA TRP A 2 6.49 14.83 -0.66
C TRP A 2 7.25 15.76 0.32
N THR A 3 7.07 17.08 0.20
CA THR A 3 7.68 18.06 1.11
C THR A 3 7.28 17.85 2.56
N ILE A 4 5.98 17.63 2.82
CA ILE A 4 5.44 17.35 4.15
C ILE A 4 5.98 16.03 4.70
N TRP A 5 6.01 14.96 3.89
CA TRP A 5 6.47 13.63 4.30
C TRP A 5 7.89 13.66 4.87
N LYS A 6 8.80 14.46 4.28
CA LYS A 6 10.17 14.66 4.80
C LYS A 6 10.24 15.39 6.15
N THR A 7 9.21 16.14 6.51
CA THR A 7 9.14 16.88 7.77
C THR A 7 8.52 16.08 8.92
N ILE A 8 7.84 14.96 8.63
CA ILE A 8 7.22 14.14 9.67
C ILE A 8 8.31 13.42 10.49
N PRO A 9 8.33 13.56 11.83
CA PRO A 9 9.34 12.95 12.70
C PRO A 9 9.44 11.42 12.54
N GLY A 10 10.65 10.87 12.63
CA GLY A 10 10.88 9.42 12.52
C GLY A 10 12.18 9.00 11.83
N GLY A 11 12.99 9.96 11.34
CA GLY A 11 14.39 9.73 10.90
C GLY A 11 14.59 8.88 9.62
N LEU A 12 13.59 8.15 9.17
CA LEU A 12 13.62 7.27 8.00
C LEU A 12 13.04 7.89 6.73
N ARG A 13 12.34 9.02 6.84
CA ARG A 13 11.69 9.71 5.71
C ARG A 13 12.68 10.59 4.95
N ARG A 14 13.48 9.96 4.08
CA ARG A 14 14.57 10.59 3.31
C ARG A 14 14.32 10.44 1.80
N ASP A 15 14.92 11.32 1.01
CA ASP A 15 14.96 11.11 -0.45
C ASP A 15 15.76 9.85 -0.78
N ILE A 16 15.42 9.22 -1.90
CA ILE A 16 16.10 8.01 -2.39
C ILE A 16 17.53 8.37 -2.79
N SER A 17 18.52 7.66 -2.25
CA SER A 17 19.95 7.87 -2.51
C SER A 17 20.50 7.00 -3.65
N ASP A 18 19.68 6.13 -4.23
CA ASP A 18 20.05 5.23 -5.32
C ASP A 18 20.55 6.02 -6.55
N PRO A 19 21.79 5.82 -7.02
CA PRO A 19 22.33 6.48 -8.20
C PRO A 19 21.49 6.26 -9.47
N ASP A 20 20.85 5.10 -9.64
CA ASP A 20 20.03 4.83 -10.83
C ASP A 20 18.76 5.68 -10.81
N TRP A 21 18.17 5.86 -9.63
CA TRP A 21 17.04 6.77 -9.44
C TRP A 21 17.45 8.23 -9.63
N LEU A 22 18.55 8.66 -8.99
CA LEU A 22 19.05 10.03 -9.03
C LEU A 22 19.46 10.49 -10.42
N ASN A 23 20.02 9.59 -11.22
CA ASN A 23 20.48 9.86 -12.57
C ASN A 23 19.43 9.60 -13.66
N SER A 24 18.21 9.18 -13.30
CA SER A 24 17.10 9.06 -14.24
C SER A 24 16.80 10.41 -14.90
N GLU A 25 16.65 10.40 -16.23
CA GLU A 25 16.51 11.58 -17.07
C GLU A 25 15.12 11.66 -17.71
N PHE A 26 14.59 12.88 -17.79
CA PHE A 26 13.33 13.20 -18.45
C PHE A 26 13.53 14.39 -19.39
N LEU A 27 12.72 14.46 -20.44
CA LEU A 27 12.75 15.54 -21.43
C LEU A 27 11.45 16.34 -21.36
N PHE A 28 11.56 17.66 -21.26
CA PHE A 28 10.44 18.59 -21.26
C PHE A 28 10.71 19.76 -22.20
N TYR A 29 9.67 20.32 -22.78
CA TYR A 29 9.76 21.65 -23.40
C TYR A 29 9.59 22.71 -22.32
N ASN A 30 10.49 23.69 -22.26
CA ASN A 30 10.36 24.84 -21.37
C ASN A 30 9.42 25.92 -21.97
N GLU A 31 9.27 27.04 -21.27
CA GLU A 31 8.45 28.18 -21.67
C GLU A 31 8.88 28.82 -23.00
N ASN A 32 10.13 28.60 -23.43
CA ASN A 32 10.68 29.07 -24.69
C ASN A 32 10.59 28.02 -25.82
N ALA A 33 9.86 26.92 -25.60
CA ALA A 33 9.77 25.77 -26.50
C ALA A 33 11.13 25.10 -26.78
N GLU A 34 12.07 25.20 -25.85
CA GLU A 34 13.36 24.52 -25.93
C GLU A 34 13.27 23.16 -25.24
N LEU A 35 13.89 22.14 -25.85
CA LEU A 35 13.95 20.81 -25.27
C LEU A 35 15.01 20.76 -24.16
N VAL A 36 14.57 20.62 -22.92
CA VAL A 36 15.42 20.57 -21.73
C VAL A 36 15.43 19.16 -21.15
N ARG A 37 16.62 18.73 -20.71
CA ARG A 37 16.83 17.48 -20.00
C ARG A 37 16.93 17.73 -18.49
N CYS A 38 16.10 17.05 -17.73
CA CYS A 38 16.05 17.15 -16.27
C CYS A 38 16.45 15.82 -15.64
N LYS A 39 17.20 15.87 -14.53
CA LYS A 39 17.51 14.70 -13.70
C LYS A 39 16.74 14.77 -12.39
N VAL A 40 16.42 13.61 -11.83
CA VAL A 40 15.73 13.50 -10.54
C VAL A 40 16.49 14.21 -9.41
N ARG A 41 17.82 14.05 -9.34
CA ARG A 41 18.65 14.68 -8.30
C ARG A 41 18.54 16.21 -8.23
N ASP A 42 18.15 16.85 -9.33
CA ASP A 42 18.07 18.31 -9.43
C ASP A 42 16.71 18.87 -8.95
N CYS A 43 15.72 18.00 -8.68
CA CYS A 43 14.39 18.39 -8.21
C CYS A 43 14.07 17.98 -6.75
N LEU A 44 15.04 17.47 -5.99
CA LEU A 44 14.83 17.02 -4.59
C LEU A 44 14.52 18.15 -3.60
N ASP A 45 14.96 19.36 -3.91
CA ASP A 45 14.68 20.57 -3.16
C ASP A 45 13.90 21.56 -4.04
N ASN A 46 12.62 21.74 -3.72
CA ASN A 46 11.74 22.67 -4.42
C ASN A 46 12.22 24.13 -4.33
N ARG A 47 13.02 24.51 -3.32
CA ARG A 47 13.57 25.86 -3.19
C ARG A 47 14.60 26.16 -4.28
N ARG A 48 15.37 25.16 -4.72
CA ARG A 48 16.28 25.28 -5.86
C ARG A 48 15.52 25.50 -7.17
N LEU A 49 14.29 24.98 -7.25
CA LEU A 49 13.33 25.24 -8.33
C LEU A 49 12.55 26.55 -8.14
N ARG A 50 12.94 27.37 -7.15
CA ARG A 50 12.40 28.71 -6.88
C ARG A 50 10.91 28.73 -6.54
N TYR A 51 10.37 27.65 -5.97
CA TYR A 51 9.00 27.64 -5.47
C TYR A 51 8.89 26.99 -4.09
N THR A 52 7.86 27.37 -3.34
CA THR A 52 7.45 26.70 -2.11
C THR A 52 5.94 26.73 -1.97
N TYR A 53 5.42 25.94 -1.04
CA TYR A 53 3.99 25.94 -0.71
C TYR A 53 3.73 26.95 0.40
N GLN A 54 2.53 27.56 0.35
CA GLN A 54 2.00 28.30 1.47
C GLN A 54 1.93 27.37 2.70
N ASN A 55 2.34 27.89 3.85
CA ASN A 55 2.23 27.14 5.09
C ASN A 55 0.77 27.17 5.57
N VAL A 56 0.16 25.99 5.67
CA VAL A 56 -1.22 25.80 6.10
C VAL A 56 -1.25 24.72 7.17
N GLU A 57 -2.28 24.75 8.03
CA GLU A 57 -2.47 23.70 9.02
C GLU A 57 -2.65 22.33 8.36
N ILE A 58 -2.08 21.30 8.98
CA ILE A 58 -2.10 19.92 8.48
C ILE A 58 -2.90 19.07 9.48
N PRO A 59 -4.24 19.02 9.37
CA PRO A 59 -5.10 18.44 10.40
C PRO A 59 -4.92 16.92 10.56
N TRP A 60 -4.54 16.22 9.48
CA TRP A 60 -4.39 14.77 9.48
C TRP A 60 -3.14 14.26 10.22
N LEU A 61 -2.22 15.13 10.66
CA LEU A 61 -1.04 14.71 11.43
C LEU A 61 -1.39 14.06 12.77
N LYS A 62 -2.58 14.34 13.31
CA LYS A 62 -3.08 13.77 14.57
C LYS A 62 -4.24 12.79 14.37
N SER A 63 -4.57 12.45 13.12
CA SER A 63 -5.69 11.57 12.77
C SER A 63 -5.25 10.10 12.71
N LYS A 64 -4.63 9.61 13.79
CA LYS A 64 -4.26 8.20 13.89
C LYS A 64 -5.53 7.33 13.98
N PRO A 65 -5.65 6.24 13.20
CA PRO A 65 -6.77 5.30 13.32
C PRO A 65 -6.90 4.72 14.73
N ILE A 66 -8.12 4.35 15.11
CA ILE A 66 -8.42 3.80 16.43
C ILE A 66 -8.91 2.35 16.26
N PRO A 67 -8.44 1.39 17.08
CA PRO A 67 -8.94 0.02 17.02
C PRO A 67 -10.43 -0.02 17.30
N ARG A 68 -11.19 -0.74 16.46
CA ARG A 68 -12.63 -0.89 16.70
C ARG A 68 -12.92 -1.75 17.93
N ARG A 69 -12.03 -2.72 18.22
CA ARG A 69 -12.08 -3.58 19.41
C ARG A 69 -10.69 -3.69 20.02
N LEU A 70 -10.56 -3.34 21.29
CA LEU A 70 -9.35 -3.57 22.09
C LEU A 70 -9.40 -4.99 22.68
N GLY A 71 -8.30 -5.74 22.59
CA GLY A 71 -8.06 -6.92 23.42
C GLY A 71 -8.90 -8.18 23.16
N LYS A 72 -9.15 -8.57 21.90
CA LYS A 72 -9.61 -9.95 21.62
C LYS A 72 -8.76 -10.60 20.53
N LYS A 73 -8.21 -11.77 20.88
CA LYS A 73 -7.56 -12.76 20.00
C LYS A 73 -8.29 -12.82 18.66
N ALA A 74 -7.49 -12.93 17.59
CA ALA A 74 -7.88 -13.15 16.20
C ALA A 74 -9.35 -13.53 16.08
N ALA A 75 -10.18 -12.61 15.55
CA ALA A 75 -11.60 -12.83 15.34
C ALA A 75 -11.80 -14.29 14.90
N GLU A 76 -12.48 -15.08 15.73
CA GLU A 76 -12.88 -16.45 15.41
C GLU A 76 -13.67 -16.37 14.11
N THR A 77 -12.95 -16.45 12.99
CA THR A 77 -13.53 -16.15 11.71
C THR A 77 -14.35 -17.38 11.38
N LYS A 78 -15.67 -17.29 11.54
CA LYS A 78 -16.58 -18.34 11.04
C LYS A 78 -16.47 -18.51 9.52
N THR A 79 -15.82 -17.55 8.85
CA THR A 79 -15.47 -17.61 7.43
C THR A 79 -14.37 -18.63 7.18
N ALA A 80 -14.57 -19.48 6.17
CA ALA A 80 -13.59 -20.49 5.77
C ALA A 80 -12.23 -19.85 5.44
N LEU A 81 -11.18 -20.26 6.16
CA LEU A 81 -9.82 -19.82 5.92
C LEU A 81 -9.29 -20.43 4.63
N THR A 82 -8.73 -19.59 3.77
CA THR A 82 -8.07 -20.01 2.54
C THR A 82 -6.60 -20.31 2.83
N PRO A 83 -6.14 -21.56 2.62
CA PRO A 83 -4.75 -21.92 2.85
C PRO A 83 -3.81 -21.09 2.00
N ILE A 84 -2.66 -20.67 2.54
CA ILE A 84 -1.65 -19.91 1.78
C ILE A 84 -1.08 -20.70 0.59
N THR A 85 -1.21 -22.04 0.61
CA THR A 85 -0.85 -22.94 -0.49
C THR A 85 -1.82 -22.89 -1.67
N ALA A 86 -3.02 -22.31 -1.50
CA ALA A 86 -4.02 -22.20 -2.56
C ALA A 86 -3.74 -21.06 -3.55
N PHE A 87 -2.79 -20.16 -3.25
CA PHE A 87 -2.36 -19.11 -4.17
C PHE A 87 -1.57 -19.71 -5.36
N PRO A 88 -1.77 -19.19 -6.59
CA PRO A 88 -2.48 -17.96 -6.97
C PRO A 88 -4.01 -18.08 -6.99
N LEU A 89 -4.72 -17.02 -6.61
CA LEU A 89 -6.19 -17.00 -6.52
C LEU A 89 -6.78 -15.79 -7.24
N VAL A 90 -7.94 -16.01 -7.87
CA VAL A 90 -8.79 -14.95 -8.39
C VAL A 90 -9.51 -14.27 -7.23
N LEU A 91 -9.45 -12.93 -7.16
CA LEU A 91 -10.15 -12.13 -6.17
C LEU A 91 -11.58 -11.78 -6.65
N ASP A 92 -12.42 -12.80 -6.74
CA ASP A 92 -13.86 -12.68 -7.05
C ASP A 92 -14.70 -12.37 -5.80
N LYS A 93 -14.30 -12.92 -4.65
CA LYS A 93 -14.91 -12.74 -3.34
C LYS A 93 -13.86 -12.39 -2.29
N THR A 94 -14.32 -12.10 -1.08
CA THR A 94 -13.43 -11.87 0.07
C THR A 94 -12.59 -13.11 0.33
N ILE A 95 -11.26 -12.96 0.28
CA ILE A 95 -10.29 -14.01 0.61
C ILE A 95 -9.76 -13.72 2.01
N VAL A 96 -9.79 -14.73 2.87
CA VAL A 96 -9.25 -14.67 4.24
C VAL A 96 -8.13 -15.67 4.33
N THR A 97 -6.94 -15.25 4.73
CA THR A 97 -5.78 -16.14 4.82
C THR A 97 -4.95 -15.83 6.06
N VAL A 98 -4.39 -16.88 6.66
CA VAL A 98 -3.48 -16.74 7.81
C VAL A 98 -2.06 -16.63 7.27
N VAL A 99 -1.35 -15.58 7.64
CA VAL A 99 0.01 -15.29 7.19
C VAL A 99 0.95 -15.36 8.38
N SER A 100 1.87 -16.34 8.34
CA SER A 100 2.96 -16.44 9.31
C SER A 100 3.97 -15.32 9.11
N ARG A 101 4.57 -14.84 10.21
CA ARG A 101 5.55 -13.75 10.20
C ARG A 101 6.99 -14.27 10.03
N PRO A 102 7.41 -14.90 8.90
CA PRO A 102 8.71 -14.54 8.28
C PRO A 102 8.96 -14.85 6.76
N LYS A 103 9.94 -14.09 6.20
CA LYS A 103 10.82 -14.22 4.99
C LYS A 103 10.33 -14.94 3.70
N LYS A 104 9.72 -14.20 2.73
CA LYS A 104 9.98 -14.24 1.25
C LYS A 104 8.84 -13.69 0.36
N SER A 105 9.22 -13.05 -0.77
CA SER A 105 8.43 -12.39 -1.86
C SER A 105 7.43 -13.14 -2.71
N LYS A 106 6.21 -12.57 -2.85
CA LYS A 106 5.24 -12.77 -3.95
C LYS A 106 4.44 -11.47 -4.26
N GLY A 107 3.83 -11.39 -5.44
CA GLY A 107 3.22 -10.18 -6.02
C GLY A 107 1.74 -10.33 -6.42
N ILE A 108 1.21 -9.34 -7.14
CA ILE A 108 -0.19 -9.22 -7.58
C ILE A 108 -0.21 -9.10 -9.12
N GLU A 109 -1.13 -9.80 -9.79
CA GLU A 109 -1.33 -9.74 -11.24
C GLU A 109 -2.77 -9.33 -11.56
N TYR A 110 -2.96 -8.45 -12.56
CA TYR A 110 -4.27 -7.93 -12.92
C TYR A 110 -4.30 -7.42 -14.37
N ASP A 111 -5.50 -7.23 -14.92
CA ASP A 111 -5.66 -6.55 -16.21
C ASP A 111 -5.57 -5.04 -16.03
N ASN A 112 -4.71 -4.41 -16.83
CA ASN A 112 -4.35 -3.01 -16.70
C ASN A 112 -5.31 -2.04 -17.41
N ASP A 113 -6.19 -2.56 -18.27
CA ASP A 113 -7.14 -1.76 -19.04
C ASP A 113 -8.34 -1.30 -18.18
N LYS A 114 -8.46 -1.81 -16.96
CA LYS A 114 -9.59 -1.51 -16.06
C LYS A 114 -9.16 -0.95 -14.71
N PHE A 115 -10.10 -0.22 -14.11
CA PHE A 115 -9.98 0.23 -12.73
C PHE A 115 -10.08 -0.98 -11.80
N VAL A 116 -9.09 -1.13 -10.92
CA VAL A 116 -9.04 -2.22 -9.94
C VAL A 116 -8.88 -1.62 -8.56
N ARG A 117 -9.70 -2.07 -7.61
CA ARG A 117 -9.60 -1.72 -6.20
C ARG A 117 -9.97 -2.90 -5.32
N PHE A 118 -9.12 -3.13 -4.31
CA PHE A 118 -9.44 -3.99 -3.19
C PHE A 118 -8.84 -3.41 -1.90
N ASP A 119 -9.49 -3.71 -0.79
CA ASP A 119 -9.08 -3.27 0.54
C ASP A 119 -8.41 -4.43 1.28
N VAL A 120 -7.46 -4.09 2.15
CA VAL A 120 -6.72 -5.04 2.98
C VAL A 120 -7.03 -4.76 4.44
N PHE A 121 -7.51 -5.78 5.13
CA PHE A 121 -7.79 -5.74 6.56
C PHE A 121 -6.92 -6.75 7.31
N ILE A 122 -6.53 -6.40 8.53
CA ILE A 122 -5.72 -7.24 9.41
C ILE A 122 -6.49 -7.48 10.70
N ASN A 123 -6.62 -8.76 11.07
CA ASN A 123 -7.31 -9.23 12.27
C ASN A 123 -8.74 -8.67 12.43
N ASP A 124 -9.42 -8.42 11.30
CA ASP A 124 -10.74 -7.82 11.29
C ASP A 124 -11.89 -8.84 11.39
N ASP A 125 -13.02 -8.40 11.95
CA ASP A 125 -14.27 -9.14 11.95
C ASP A 125 -15.02 -8.92 10.63
N LEU A 126 -15.08 -9.95 9.79
CA LEU A 126 -15.65 -9.86 8.45
C LEU A 126 -17.18 -9.92 8.42
N GLU A 127 -17.84 -10.27 9.53
CA GLU A 127 -19.30 -10.14 9.64
C GLU A 127 -19.70 -8.65 9.68
N ILE A 128 -18.86 -7.78 10.25
CA ILE A 128 -19.06 -6.34 10.33
C ILE A 128 -17.76 -5.61 9.95
N PRO A 129 -17.49 -5.43 8.64
CA PRO A 129 -16.19 -4.95 8.16
C PRO A 129 -15.83 -3.58 8.70
N SER A 130 -14.55 -3.39 9.02
CA SER A 130 -14.03 -2.11 9.50
C SER A 130 -14.19 -1.01 8.47
N LYS A 131 -14.30 0.21 8.97
CA LYS A 131 -14.21 1.42 8.15
C LYS A 131 -12.76 1.85 7.99
N PRO A 132 -12.44 2.70 7.02
CA PRO A 132 -11.08 3.22 6.83
C PRO A 132 -10.50 4.02 8.00
N GLU A 133 -11.35 4.42 8.96
CA GLU A 133 -10.96 5.12 10.20
C GLU A 133 -10.49 4.18 11.32
N ASN A 134 -10.67 2.87 11.14
CA ASN A 134 -10.31 1.86 12.13
C ASN A 134 -8.90 1.30 11.89
N THR A 135 -8.21 0.92 12.95
CA THR A 135 -6.84 0.35 12.89
C THR A 135 -6.78 -0.95 12.08
N GLU A 136 -7.83 -1.76 12.08
CA GLU A 136 -7.87 -3.02 11.32
C GLU A 136 -7.77 -2.81 9.79
N PHE A 137 -8.03 -1.60 9.30
CA PHE A 137 -7.85 -1.25 7.89
C PHE A 137 -6.38 -0.90 7.60
N ALA A 138 -5.66 -1.80 6.91
CA ALA A 138 -4.25 -1.62 6.58
C ALA A 138 -4.02 -0.75 5.32
N GLY A 139 -5.01 -0.66 4.43
CA GLY A 139 -4.96 0.16 3.22
C GLY A 139 -5.71 -0.46 2.05
N SER A 140 -5.56 0.17 0.87
CA SER A 140 -6.17 -0.29 -0.37
C SER A 140 -5.15 -0.37 -1.49
N PHE A 141 -5.31 -1.37 -2.36
CA PHE A 141 -4.73 -1.32 -3.69
C PHE A 141 -5.69 -0.57 -4.62
N VAL A 142 -5.17 0.36 -5.42
CA VAL A 142 -5.92 1.07 -6.44
C VAL A 142 -5.07 1.16 -7.71
N ASN A 143 -5.62 0.68 -8.83
CA ASN A 143 -5.05 0.87 -10.16
C ASN A 143 -5.96 1.77 -11.00
N VAL A 144 -5.37 2.80 -11.61
CA VAL A 144 -6.03 3.60 -12.64
C VAL A 144 -5.72 2.97 -14.00
N SER A 145 -6.76 2.78 -14.81
CA SER A 145 -6.64 2.19 -16.15
C SER A 145 -5.63 2.96 -17.01
N HIS A 146 -4.72 2.22 -17.67
CA HIS A 146 -3.82 2.78 -18.67
C HIS A 146 -3.59 1.79 -19.82
N LYS A 147 -3.98 2.19 -21.04
CA LYS A 147 -4.14 1.34 -22.25
C LYS A 147 -2.85 0.85 -22.91
N ARG A 148 -1.74 0.71 -22.17
CA ARG A 148 -0.42 0.42 -22.76
C ARG A 148 -0.10 -1.07 -22.83
N ALA A 149 -0.57 -1.87 -21.88
CA ALA A 149 -0.31 -3.31 -21.81
C ALA A 149 -1.58 -4.06 -21.39
N LYS A 150 -1.82 -5.25 -21.96
CA LYS A 150 -3.03 -6.07 -21.67
C LYS A 150 -3.03 -6.71 -20.28
N LYS A 151 -1.87 -6.90 -19.65
CA LYS A 151 -1.74 -7.45 -18.30
C LYS A 151 -0.61 -6.76 -17.56
N SER A 152 -0.79 -6.53 -16.28
CA SER A 152 0.20 -5.91 -15.40
C SER A 152 0.44 -6.75 -14.17
N LYS A 153 1.70 -6.77 -13.75
CA LYS A 153 2.14 -7.36 -12.49
C LYS A 153 2.69 -6.26 -11.61
N THR A 154 2.17 -6.16 -10.38
CA THR A 154 2.57 -5.15 -9.41
C THR A 154 2.73 -5.78 -8.03
N ARG A 155 3.06 -4.95 -7.05
CA ARG A 155 3.14 -5.33 -5.64
C ARG A 155 2.56 -4.21 -4.79
N LEU A 156 1.72 -4.56 -3.82
CA LEU A 156 1.31 -3.69 -2.74
C LEU A 156 2.24 -3.92 -1.54
N ILE A 157 2.72 -2.85 -0.91
CA ILE A 157 3.52 -2.88 0.31
C ILE A 157 2.82 -1.99 1.33
N LEU A 158 2.49 -2.54 2.49
CA LEU A 158 1.83 -1.85 3.59
C LEU A 158 2.74 -1.94 4.83
N GLY A 159 2.95 -0.81 5.49
CA GLY A 159 3.61 -0.78 6.80
C GLY A 159 2.61 -1.16 7.88
N ILE A 160 2.87 -2.25 8.60
CA ILE A 160 1.92 -2.81 9.57
C ILE A 160 2.40 -2.71 11.02
N THR A 161 3.58 -2.14 11.28
CA THR A 161 4.17 -2.07 12.64
C THR A 161 3.25 -1.37 13.63
N GLU A 162 2.88 -0.11 13.36
CA GLU A 162 1.97 0.66 14.23
C GLU A 162 0.60 -0.03 14.37
N LEU A 163 0.12 -0.66 13.29
CA LEU A 163 -1.14 -1.40 13.29
C LEU A 163 -1.09 -2.60 14.23
N LEU A 164 -0.01 -3.38 14.22
CA LEU A 164 0.15 -4.55 15.10
C LEU A 164 0.27 -4.16 16.58
N GLU A 165 0.96 -3.05 16.87
CA GLU A 165 1.06 -2.47 18.21
C GLU A 165 -0.32 -2.04 18.73
N ASP A 166 -1.08 -1.29 17.92
CA ASP A 166 -2.41 -0.79 18.29
C ASP A 166 -3.45 -1.90 18.48
N LEU A 167 -3.32 -3.01 17.75
CA LEU A 167 -4.17 -4.19 17.90
C LEU A 167 -3.70 -5.15 19.01
N GLU A 168 -2.60 -4.85 19.70
CA GLU A 168 -1.98 -5.71 20.72
C GLU A 168 -1.62 -7.11 20.18
N THR A 169 -1.23 -7.21 18.90
CA THR A 169 -0.92 -8.49 18.21
C THR A 169 0.54 -8.62 17.81
N ASP A 170 1.43 -7.75 18.33
CA ASP A 170 2.86 -7.82 18.04
C ASP A 170 3.53 -9.10 18.61
N GLY A 171 2.93 -9.75 19.59
CA GLY A 171 3.38 -11.04 20.11
C GLY A 171 2.97 -12.26 19.29
N ASP A 172 2.05 -12.12 18.32
CA ASP A 172 1.46 -13.25 17.62
C ASP A 172 2.37 -13.76 16.47
N ASP A 173 2.51 -15.10 16.35
CA ASP A 173 3.32 -15.74 15.30
C ASP A 173 2.71 -15.61 13.89
N SER A 174 1.40 -15.39 13.82
CA SER A 174 0.63 -15.29 12.58
C SER A 174 -0.50 -14.30 12.71
N ILE A 175 -0.84 -13.62 11.62
CA ILE A 175 -1.96 -12.69 11.55
C ILE A 175 -2.97 -13.14 10.51
N VAL A 176 -4.21 -12.73 10.68
CA VAL A 176 -5.28 -12.96 9.70
C VAL A 176 -5.32 -11.77 8.75
N VAL A 177 -5.18 -12.03 7.45
CA VAL A 177 -5.28 -11.03 6.40
C VAL A 177 -6.54 -11.29 5.59
N ALA A 178 -7.38 -10.27 5.46
CA ALA A 178 -8.56 -10.29 4.60
C ALA A 178 -8.40 -9.33 3.42
N LEU A 179 -8.69 -9.84 2.23
CA LEU A 179 -8.62 -9.13 0.97
C LEU A 179 -10.04 -8.99 0.44
N VAL A 180 -10.55 -7.76 0.39
CA VAL A 180 -11.94 -7.46 0.07
C VAL A 180 -12.00 -6.76 -1.30
N PRO A 181 -12.47 -7.42 -2.38
CA PRO A 181 -12.64 -6.76 -3.66
C PRO A 181 -13.69 -5.64 -3.56
N ARG A 182 -13.38 -4.45 -4.10
CA ARG A 182 -14.30 -3.30 -4.16
C ARG A 182 -14.74 -2.98 -5.59
N SER A 183 -13.88 -3.25 -6.55
CA SER A 183 -14.22 -3.17 -7.96
C SER A 183 -13.59 -4.35 -8.68
N ASN A 184 -14.39 -5.40 -8.89
CA ASN A 184 -14.04 -6.50 -9.78
C ASN A 184 -15.03 -6.55 -10.93
N SER A 185 -14.51 -6.69 -12.15
CA SER A 185 -15.31 -7.01 -13.32
C SER A 185 -15.27 -8.52 -13.47
N VAL A 186 -16.43 -9.19 -13.52
CA VAL A 186 -16.52 -10.65 -13.70
C VAL A 186 -15.76 -11.12 -14.94
N SER A 187 -15.62 -10.27 -15.96
CA SER A 187 -14.89 -10.57 -17.18
C SER A 187 -13.36 -10.45 -17.07
N ASP A 188 -12.81 -9.73 -16.09
CA ASP A 188 -11.38 -9.49 -15.95
C ASP A 188 -10.93 -9.66 -14.48
N PRO A 189 -10.61 -10.90 -14.08
CA PRO A 189 -10.29 -11.22 -12.70
C PRO A 189 -8.93 -10.66 -12.28
N VAL A 190 -8.91 -10.04 -11.10
CA VAL A 190 -7.66 -9.74 -10.38
C VAL A 190 -7.12 -11.05 -9.82
N VAL A 191 -5.85 -11.36 -10.08
CA VAL A 191 -5.19 -12.57 -9.59
C VAL A 191 -4.13 -12.19 -8.57
N ILE A 192 -4.32 -12.61 -7.33
CA ILE A 192 -3.31 -12.41 -6.29
C ILE A 192 -2.36 -13.60 -6.35
N SER A 193 -1.07 -13.36 -6.60
CA SER A 193 -0.08 -14.45 -6.68
C SER A 193 0.38 -14.93 -5.29
N GLY A 194 0.25 -14.09 -4.27
CA GLY A 194 0.49 -14.47 -2.88
C GLY A 194 0.57 -13.28 -1.94
N VAL A 195 0.50 -13.59 -0.64
CA VAL A 195 0.59 -12.63 0.47
C VAL A 195 1.71 -13.07 1.41
N LYS A 196 2.41 -12.11 2.02
CA LYS A 196 3.54 -12.36 2.91
C LYS A 196 3.79 -11.19 3.84
N ILE A 197 4.61 -11.41 4.86
CA ILE A 197 5.15 -10.37 5.73
C ILE A 197 6.68 -10.43 5.68
N GLU A 198 7.33 -9.27 5.57
CA GLU A 198 8.78 -9.14 5.57
C GLU A 198 9.22 -7.96 6.41
N PHE A 199 10.36 -8.11 7.05
CA PHE A 199 11.09 -7.00 7.62
C PHE A 199 11.87 -6.31 6.50
N VAL A 200 11.57 -5.04 6.29
CA VAL A 200 12.38 -4.16 5.45
C VAL A 200 13.41 -3.54 6.40
N LYS A 201 14.68 -3.89 6.21
CA LYS A 201 15.77 -3.18 6.88
C LYS A 201 16.03 -1.87 6.15
N ASP A 202 16.44 -0.86 6.92
CA ASP A 202 16.88 0.44 6.44
C ASP A 202 18.04 0.35 5.43
#